data_AF-A0A1A8KUF0-F1
#
_entry.id   AF-A0A1A8KUF0-F1
#
_cell.length_a   1.000
_cell.length_b   1.000
_cell.length_c   1.000
_cell.angle_alpha   90.00
_cell.angle_beta   90.00
_cell.angle_gamma   90.00
#
_symmetry.space_group_name_H-M   'P 1'
#
loop_
_entity.id
_entity.type
_entity.pdbx_description
1 polymer ?
#
loop_
_entity_poly.entity_id
_entity_poly.type
_entity_poly.pdbx_seq_one_letter_code
_entity_poly.pdbx_strand_id
1 'polypeptide(L)'
;SAETSPGHFSPSSMAVVVEGDLVIRDIARFADAYALLFGLIYALHLDYPRKLVHTFTFVQKVFMGLDDGKPLKPSLHALRNDLLQSE
;
A
#
# COMPACT_ATOMS: atom_id res chain seq x y z
N SER A 1 23.05 -2.62 -30.31
CA SER A 1 23.11 -3.43 -29.08
C SER A 1 21.98 -2.99 -28.17
N ALA A 2 21.00 -3.85 -27.94
CA ALA A 2 19.86 -3.59 -27.08
C ALA A 2 20.14 -4.23 -25.71
N GLU A 3 20.58 -3.44 -24.75
CA GLU A 3 20.59 -3.81 -23.33
C GLU A 3 19.44 -3.05 -22.68
N THR A 4 18.30 -3.71 -22.52
CA THR A 4 17.23 -3.22 -21.65
C THR A 4 17.62 -3.52 -20.21
N SER A 5 18.21 -2.53 -19.53
CA SER A 5 18.24 -2.49 -18.06
C SER A 5 16.81 -2.67 -17.52
N PRO A 6 16.59 -3.30 -16.34
CA PRO A 6 15.24 -3.44 -15.79
C PRO A 6 14.64 -2.04 -15.69
N GLY A 7 13.64 -1.78 -16.55
CA GLY A 7 13.17 -0.43 -16.85
C GLY A 7 12.71 0.27 -15.59
N HIS A 8 13.29 1.43 -15.32
CA HIS A 8 12.88 2.31 -14.23
C HIS A 8 11.40 2.65 -14.43
N PHE A 9 10.52 2.06 -13.63
CA PHE A 9 9.08 2.29 -13.69
C PHE A 9 8.79 3.68 -13.12
N SER A 10 8.60 4.65 -14.01
CA SER A 10 8.27 6.04 -13.67
C SER A 10 6.95 6.41 -14.35
N PRO A 11 5.80 6.07 -13.76
CA PRO A 11 4.51 6.44 -14.32
C PRO A 11 4.38 7.97 -14.34
N SER A 12 3.81 8.52 -15.42
CA SER A 12 3.58 9.96 -15.58
C SER A 12 2.50 10.50 -14.65
N SER A 13 1.56 9.65 -14.24
CA SER A 13 0.45 9.98 -13.35
C SER A 13 -0.16 8.69 -12.80
N MET A 14 -0.78 8.76 -11.63
CA MET A 14 -1.51 7.68 -10.98
C MET A 14 -2.94 8.11 -10.64
N ALA A 15 -3.79 7.12 -10.41
CA ALA A 15 -5.18 7.33 -10.05
C ALA A 15 -5.66 6.25 -9.08
N VAL A 16 -6.66 6.56 -8.28
CA VAL A 16 -7.29 5.63 -7.33
C VAL A 16 -8.65 5.22 -7.87
N VAL A 17 -8.81 3.92 -8.11
CA VAL A 17 -10.07 3.28 -8.49
C VAL A 17 -10.65 2.60 -7.26
N VAL A 18 -11.93 2.84 -6.97
CA VAL A 18 -12.69 2.17 -5.92
C VAL A 18 -13.91 1.53 -6.56
N GLU A 19 -14.10 0.23 -6.37
CA GLU A 19 -15.25 -0.53 -6.91
C GLU A 19 -15.49 -0.40 -8.43
N GLY A 20 -14.45 -0.06 -9.19
CA GLY A 20 -14.53 0.15 -10.63
C GLY A 20 -14.68 1.62 -11.04
N ASP A 21 -14.94 2.51 -10.09
CA ASP A 21 -15.07 3.94 -10.33
C ASP A 21 -13.76 4.66 -10.04
N LEU A 22 -13.41 5.59 -10.93
CA LEU A 22 -12.20 6.39 -10.75
C LEU A 22 -12.49 7.60 -9.84
N VAL A 23 -12.02 7.51 -8.61
CA VAL A 23 -12.33 8.49 -7.55
C VAL A 23 -11.34 9.66 -7.54
N ILE A 24 -10.05 9.38 -7.72
CA ILE A 24 -8.99 10.40 -7.71
C ILE A 24 -8.08 10.18 -8.91
N ARG A 25 -7.73 11.27 -9.62
CA ARG A 25 -6.87 11.30 -10.81
C ARG A 25 -5.63 12.16 -10.56
N ASP A 26 -4.70 12.11 -11.50
CA ASP A 26 -3.59 13.06 -11.62
C ASP A 26 -2.67 13.14 -10.41
N ILE A 27 -2.42 11.97 -9.79
CA ILE A 27 -1.57 11.85 -8.61
C ILE A 27 -0.12 11.61 -9.05
N ALA A 28 0.77 12.53 -8.70
CA ALA A 28 2.16 12.49 -9.16
C ALA A 28 3.03 11.47 -8.40
N ARG A 29 2.78 11.26 -7.10
CA ARG A 29 3.62 10.42 -6.23
C ARG A 29 2.89 9.17 -5.78
N PHE A 30 3.60 8.05 -5.82
CA PHE A 30 3.02 6.76 -5.41
C PHE A 30 2.62 6.76 -3.94
N ALA A 31 3.46 7.34 -3.07
CA ALA A 31 3.16 7.46 -1.64
C ALA A 31 1.84 8.20 -1.40
N ASP A 32 1.60 9.29 -2.14
CA ASP A 32 0.38 10.09 -2.02
C ASP A 32 -0.84 9.30 -2.50
N ALA A 33 -0.72 8.61 -3.65
CA ALA A 33 -1.79 7.76 -4.18
C ALA A 33 -2.16 6.63 -3.20
N TYR A 34 -1.14 6.05 -2.56
CA TYR A 34 -1.33 4.97 -1.59
C TYR A 34 -1.94 5.47 -0.27
N ALA A 35 -1.51 6.63 0.21
CA ALA A 35 -2.11 7.28 1.39
C ALA A 35 -3.59 7.64 1.14
N LEU A 36 -3.90 8.19 -0.04
CA LEU A 36 -5.27 8.50 -0.46
C LEU A 36 -6.16 7.26 -0.54
N LEU A 37 -5.63 6.14 -1.07
CA LEU A 37 -6.35 4.87 -1.09
C LEU A 37 -6.74 4.43 0.34
N PHE A 38 -5.81 4.49 1.30
CA PHE A 38 -6.14 4.19 2.69
C PHE A 38 -7.16 5.17 3.28
N GLY A 39 -7.00 6.46 3.03
CA GLY A 39 -7.94 7.48 3.46
C GLY A 39 -9.36 7.19 2.97
N LEU A 40 -9.51 6.79 1.70
CA LEU A 40 -10.80 6.39 1.12
C LEU A 40 -11.36 5.11 1.74
N ILE A 41 -10.52 4.11 1.97
CA ILE A 41 -10.95 2.87 2.65
C ILE A 41 -11.56 3.18 4.01
N TYR A 42 -10.93 4.05 4.80
CA TYR A 42 -11.48 4.45 6.10
C TYR A 42 -12.70 5.37 5.99
N ALA A 43 -12.66 6.38 5.13
CA ALA A 43 -13.75 7.35 4.98
C ALA A 43 -15.05 6.71 4.46
N LEU A 44 -14.92 5.70 3.60
CA LEU A 44 -16.04 4.98 3.00
C LEU A 44 -16.35 3.65 3.73
N HIS A 45 -15.61 3.33 4.79
CA HIS A 45 -15.74 2.09 5.55
C HIS A 45 -15.71 0.83 4.67
N LEU A 46 -14.74 0.77 3.76
CA LEU A 46 -14.57 -0.34 2.82
C LEU A 46 -13.81 -1.48 3.47
N ASP A 47 -14.13 -2.70 3.06
CA ASP A 47 -13.33 -3.86 3.40
C ASP A 47 -12.02 -3.90 2.60
N TYR A 48 -10.97 -4.44 3.23
CA TYR A 48 -9.75 -4.72 2.49
C TYR A 48 -9.96 -5.80 1.43
N PRO A 49 -9.29 -5.70 0.27
CA PRO A 49 -9.37 -6.73 -0.76
C PRO A 49 -8.96 -8.08 -0.17
N ARG A 50 -9.83 -9.10 -0.27
CA ARG A 50 -9.61 -10.41 0.39
C ARG A 50 -8.25 -11.03 0.13
N LYS A 51 -7.73 -10.88 -1.10
CA LYS A 51 -6.42 -11.43 -1.51
C LYS A 51 -5.23 -10.66 -0.92
N LEU A 52 -5.43 -9.40 -0.53
CA LEU A 52 -4.38 -8.48 -0.08
C LEU A 52 -4.55 -8.07 1.39
N VAL A 53 -5.48 -8.68 2.12
CA VAL A 53 -5.76 -8.33 3.53
C VAL A 53 -4.50 -8.29 4.38
N HIS A 54 -3.58 -9.24 4.20
CA HIS A 54 -2.31 -9.29 4.94
C HIS A 54 -1.39 -8.11 4.61
N THR A 55 -1.33 -7.69 3.35
CA THR A 55 -0.56 -6.53 2.90
C THR A 55 -1.14 -5.25 3.51
N PHE A 56 -2.45 -5.06 3.43
CA PHE A 56 -3.10 -3.86 3.97
C PHE A 56 -2.99 -3.80 5.49
N THR A 57 -3.19 -4.93 6.19
CA THR A 57 -2.98 -5.02 7.65
C THR A 57 -1.53 -4.71 8.04
N PHE A 58 -0.55 -5.23 7.29
CA PHE A 58 0.86 -4.91 7.54
C PHE A 58 1.10 -3.42 7.43
N VAL A 59 0.66 -2.80 6.33
CA VAL A 59 0.85 -1.37 6.13
C VAL A 59 0.17 -0.54 7.21
N GLN A 60 -1.09 -0.84 7.51
CA GLN A 60 -1.85 -0.16 8.56
C GLN A 60 -1.09 -0.19 9.89
N LYS A 61 -0.66 -1.37 10.34
CA LYS A 61 -0.07 -1.54 11.67
C LYS A 61 1.38 -1.07 11.74
N VAL A 62 2.16 -1.35 10.71
CA VAL A 62 3.61 -1.10 10.70
C VAL A 62 3.95 0.30 10.20
N PHE A 63 3.34 0.74 9.09
CA PHE A 63 3.66 2.03 8.50
C PHE A 63 2.75 3.16 8.98
N MET A 64 1.47 2.89 9.23
CA MET A 64 0.52 3.92 9.71
C MET A 64 0.40 3.98 11.24
N GLY A 65 0.94 2.99 11.97
CA GLY A 65 0.87 2.93 13.43
C GLY A 65 -0.56 2.75 13.98
N LEU A 66 -1.50 2.32 13.15
CA LEU A 66 -2.89 2.10 13.54
C LEU A 66 -3.06 0.69 14.12
N ASP A 67 -2.70 0.55 15.39
CA ASP A 67 -2.88 -0.70 16.12
C ASP A 67 -4.36 -0.94 16.47
N ASP A 68 -4.83 -2.15 16.22
CA ASP A 68 -6.17 -2.60 16.60
C ASP A 68 -6.14 -3.38 17.94
N GLY A 69 -5.01 -3.32 18.65
CA GLY A 69 -4.73 -4.04 19.90
C GLY A 69 -4.46 -5.53 19.69
N LYS A 70 -4.44 -6.02 18.44
CA LYS A 70 -4.15 -7.43 18.13
C LYS A 70 -2.70 -7.60 17.72
N PRO A 71 -2.00 -8.61 18.25
CA PRO A 71 -0.61 -8.87 17.87
C PRO A 71 -0.50 -9.11 16.35
N LEU A 72 0.59 -8.63 15.76
CA LEU A 72 0.90 -8.92 14.37
C LEU A 72 1.10 -10.43 14.22
N LYS A 73 0.65 -10.97 13.09
CA LYS A 73 0.86 -12.38 12.76
C LYS A 73 2.38 -12.64 12.68
N PRO A 74 2.90 -13.81 13.11
CA PRO A 74 4.35 -14.08 13.13
C PRO A 74 5.05 -13.82 11.78
N SER A 75 4.38 -14.13 10.67
CA SER A 75 4.88 -13.86 9.31
C SER A 75 5.03 -12.35 9.02
N LEU A 76 4.14 -11.51 9.57
CA LEU A 76 4.21 -10.06 9.42
C LEU A 76 5.28 -9.45 10.32
N HIS A 77 5.52 -10.02 11.50
CA HIS A 77 6.65 -9.64 12.35
C HIS A 77 8.00 -9.94 11.69
N ALA A 78 8.16 -11.14 11.10
CA ALA A 78 9.34 -11.49 10.34
C ALA A 78 9.55 -10.51 9.17
N LEU A 79 8.50 -10.28 8.37
CA LEU A 79 8.55 -9.32 7.26
C LEU A 79 8.91 -7.90 7.71
N ARG A 80 8.40 -7.45 8.86
CA ARG A 80 8.76 -6.13 9.42
C ARG A 80 10.24 -6.05 9.71
N ASN A 81 10.79 -7.09 10.35
CA ASN A 81 12.20 -7.10 10.72
C ASN A 81 13.09 -7.17 9.47
N ASP A 82 12.73 -7.98 8.48
CA ASP A 82 13.47 -8.08 7.22
C ASP A 82 13.48 -6.75 6.44
N LEU A 83 12.37 -6.00 6.46
CA LEU A 83 12.24 -4.75 5.71
C LEU A 83 12.78 -3.52 6.44
N LEU A 84 12.72 -3.49 7.78
CA LEU A 84 12.98 -2.28 8.58
C LEU A 84 14.15 -2.43 9.56
N GLN A 85 14.70 -3.62 9.74
CA GLN A 85 15.88 -3.84 10.58
C GLN A 85 17.12 -4.29 9.78
N SER A 86 17.06 -4.28 8.46
CA SER A 86 18.21 -4.43 7.57
C SER A 86 18.90 -3.08 7.32
N GLU A 87 19.06 -2.26 8.35
CA GLU A 87 19.89 -1.05 8.34
C GLU A 87 21.22 -1.30 9.07
#